data_AF-A0A835QVQ5-F1
#
_entry.id   AF-A0A835QVQ5-F1
#
_cell.length_a   1.000
_cell.length_b   1.000
_cell.length_c   1.000
_cell.angle_alpha   90.00
_cell.angle_beta   90.00
_cell.angle_gamma   90.00
#
_symmetry.space_group_name_H-M   'P 1'
#
loop_
_entity.id
_entity.type
_entity.pdbx_description
1 polymer ?
#
loop_
_entity_poly.entity_id
_entity_poly.type
_entity_poly.pdbx_seq_one_letter_code
_entity_poly.pdbx_strand_id
1 'polypeptide(L)'
;MDWSSVLFLYQTRQKKTYYCSSSYMILKKEELRYVGRLYVKALENPMQILSRLNQMAGFPLNEEIDLFEEIKFEPRVLCKSIDKKLPFRSSQLEDGDIICYQKSLNQEVEQFCHPDVPSFFEYINNRQVVHFRSLDKPKDDDFCLELSTHCTYDDVVERVAQHIGIQDPLKIQLTSHNCYSHQPKPQPIRFRGVEFLSLTCLYITTRLLTYCTMKLWTFLCRNCKV
;
A
#
# COMPACT_ATOMS: atom_id res chain seq x y z
N MET A 1 -5.84 -8.42 -10.74
CA MET A 1 -7.06 -8.62 -9.93
C MET A 1 -7.57 -7.24 -9.59
N ASP A 2 -8.78 -6.96 -10.07
CA ASP A 2 -9.40 -5.64 -10.12
C ASP A 2 -10.07 -5.33 -8.78
N TRP A 3 -9.67 -4.24 -8.11
CA TRP A 3 -10.09 -3.88 -6.76
C TRP A 3 -11.36 -3.02 -6.74
N SER A 4 -12.23 -3.15 -7.74
CA SER A 4 -13.34 -2.21 -7.97
C SER A 4 -14.72 -2.69 -7.50
N SER A 5 -14.85 -3.67 -6.61
CA SER A 5 -16.20 -4.14 -6.23
C SER A 5 -16.29 -4.71 -4.82
N VAL A 6 -16.39 -3.83 -3.81
CA VAL A 6 -17.02 -4.20 -2.53
C VAL A 6 -18.35 -3.46 -2.45
N LEU A 7 -19.39 -4.13 -2.95
CA LEU A 7 -20.76 -3.64 -2.98
C LEU A 7 -21.34 -3.70 -1.55
N PHE A 8 -21.51 -2.55 -0.91
CA PHE A 8 -22.16 -2.45 0.41
C PHE A 8 -23.68 -2.53 0.25
N LEU A 9 -24.25 -3.71 0.48
CA LEU A 9 -25.70 -3.88 0.65
C LEU A 9 -26.14 -3.28 1.99
N TYR A 10 -26.85 -2.17 1.90
CA TYR A 10 -27.60 -1.53 2.99
C TYR A 10 -28.91 -2.28 3.21
N GLN A 11 -29.16 -2.82 4.41
CA GLN A 11 -30.51 -3.29 4.76
C GLN A 11 -30.83 -3.10 6.25
N THR A 12 -32.11 -2.87 6.50
CA THR A 12 -32.67 -1.97 7.52
C THR A 12 -33.09 -2.65 8.84
N ARG A 13 -32.88 -1.90 9.93
CA ARG A 13 -33.65 -1.81 11.20
C ARG A 13 -34.21 -3.10 11.83
N GLN A 14 -33.72 -3.42 13.03
CA GLN A 14 -34.56 -3.50 14.25
C GLN A 14 -33.79 -3.03 15.49
N LYS A 15 -34.49 -2.26 16.34
CA LYS A 15 -34.01 -1.65 17.58
C LYS A 15 -33.51 -2.71 18.57
N LYS A 16 -32.20 -2.89 18.65
CA LYS A 16 -31.42 -3.34 19.82
C LYS A 16 -29.97 -2.95 19.52
N THR A 17 -29.23 -2.60 20.56
CA THR A 17 -27.96 -1.86 20.57
C THR A 17 -26.79 -2.64 19.95
N TYR A 18 -26.88 -2.95 18.65
CA TYR A 18 -25.91 -3.76 17.93
C TYR A 18 -25.04 -2.90 17.01
N TYR A 19 -23.73 -3.15 17.05
CA TYR A 19 -22.74 -2.65 16.09
C TYR A 19 -22.44 -3.76 15.09
N CYS A 20 -22.46 -3.45 13.79
CA CYS A 20 -22.01 -4.32 12.72
C CYS A 20 -20.53 -4.02 12.40
N SER A 21 -19.62 -4.89 12.84
CA SER A 21 -18.22 -4.82 12.43
C SER A 21 -18.01 -5.59 11.14
N SER A 22 -17.28 -5.04 10.17
CA SER A 22 -16.62 -5.85 9.15
C SER A 22 -15.25 -6.21 9.66
N SER A 23 -14.88 -7.49 9.61
CA SER A 23 -13.59 -7.92 10.16
C SER A 23 -12.63 -8.38 9.06
N TYR A 24 -11.42 -7.82 9.08
CA TYR A 24 -10.31 -8.26 8.23
C TYR A 24 -9.23 -8.91 9.07
N MET A 25 -8.69 -10.00 8.57
CA MET A 25 -7.54 -10.68 9.15
C MET A 25 -6.31 -10.36 8.33
N ILE A 26 -5.22 -10.01 9.00
CA ILE A 26 -3.89 -9.97 8.37
C ILE A 26 -3.20 -11.29 8.66
N LEU A 27 -2.98 -12.06 7.60
CA LEU A 27 -2.28 -13.34 7.66
C LEU A 27 -0.77 -13.11 7.68
N LYS A 28 -0.04 -14.07 8.24
CA LYS A 28 1.44 -14.19 8.16
C LYS A 28 2.02 -14.08 6.73
N LYS A 29 1.18 -14.05 5.68
CA LYS A 29 1.58 -13.89 4.29
C LYS A 29 1.42 -12.47 3.75
N GLU A 30 1.26 -11.47 4.62
CA GLU A 30 1.07 -10.06 4.21
C GLU A 30 -0.17 -9.91 3.30
N GLU A 31 -1.25 -10.59 3.67
CA GLU A 31 -2.53 -10.57 2.95
C GLU A 31 -3.67 -10.18 3.88
N LEU A 32 -4.52 -9.26 3.39
CA LEU A 32 -5.79 -8.91 4.02
C LEU A 32 -6.90 -9.83 3.53
N ARG A 33 -7.59 -10.45 4.48
CA ARG A 33 -8.74 -11.32 4.18
C ARG A 33 -9.97 -10.85 4.94
N TYR A 34 -11.04 -10.59 4.19
CA TYR A 34 -12.35 -10.40 4.79
C TYR A 34 -12.87 -11.73 5.36
N VAL A 35 -13.23 -11.73 6.65
CA VAL A 35 -13.70 -12.93 7.36
C VAL A 35 -15.20 -12.91 7.68
N GLY A 36 -15.88 -11.79 7.43
CA GLY A 36 -17.32 -11.64 7.64
C GLY A 36 -17.69 -10.44 8.50
N ARG A 37 -18.93 -10.47 9.03
CA ARG A 37 -19.48 -9.42 9.88
C ARG A 37 -19.97 -9.97 11.22
N LEU A 38 -19.85 -9.17 12.28
CA LEU A 38 -20.36 -9.52 13.60
C LEU A 38 -21.30 -8.45 14.14
N TYR A 39 -22.37 -8.92 14.76
CA TYR A 39 -23.26 -8.10 15.58
C TYR A 39 -22.89 -8.27 17.04
N VAL A 40 -22.52 -7.18 17.68
CA VAL A 40 -22.07 -7.15 19.09
C VAL A 40 -22.80 -6.07 19.85
N LYS A 41 -22.96 -6.23 21.17
CA LYS A 41 -23.66 -5.22 21.98
C LYS A 41 -22.71 -4.06 22.28
N ALA A 42 -23.17 -2.82 22.14
CA ALA A 42 -22.32 -1.64 22.35
C ALA A 42 -21.67 -1.54 23.76
N LEU A 43 -22.30 -2.15 24.78
CA LEU A 43 -21.80 -2.17 26.16
C LEU A 43 -20.92 -3.41 26.49
N GLU A 44 -20.76 -4.31 25.53
CA GLU A 44 -19.91 -5.50 25.67
C GLU A 44 -18.45 -5.13 25.42
N ASN A 45 -17.52 -5.91 25.98
CA ASN A 45 -16.09 -5.74 25.73
C ASN A 45 -15.61 -6.67 24.60
N PRO A 46 -14.56 -6.29 23.86
CA PRO A 46 -14.00 -7.13 22.80
C PRO A 46 -13.56 -8.53 23.25
N MET A 47 -13.21 -8.74 24.53
CA MET A 47 -12.88 -10.07 25.04
C MET A 47 -14.00 -11.09 24.83
N GLN A 48 -15.27 -10.68 24.86
CA GLN A 48 -16.40 -11.62 24.67
C GLN A 48 -16.50 -12.16 23.24
N ILE A 49 -15.89 -11.50 22.26
CA ILE A 49 -16.04 -11.86 20.84
C ILE A 49 -14.81 -12.54 20.26
N LEU A 50 -13.71 -12.68 21.02
CA LEU A 50 -12.44 -13.24 20.54
C LEU A 50 -12.60 -14.65 19.98
N SER A 51 -13.35 -15.52 20.67
CA SER A 51 -13.59 -16.89 20.22
C SER A 51 -14.38 -16.93 18.89
N ARG A 52 -15.31 -16.00 18.69
CA ARG A 52 -16.08 -15.86 17.45
C ARG A 52 -15.20 -15.35 16.31
N LEU A 53 -14.35 -14.37 16.58
CA LEU A 53 -13.36 -13.87 15.62
C LEU A 53 -12.38 -14.98 15.20
N ASN A 54 -11.85 -15.74 16.18
CA ASN A 54 -10.99 -16.89 15.91
C ASN A 54 -11.69 -17.93 15.04
N GLN A 55 -12.95 -18.26 15.33
CA GLN A 55 -13.73 -19.18 14.50
C GLN A 55 -13.91 -18.68 13.06
N MET A 56 -14.17 -17.38 12.86
CA MET A 56 -14.31 -16.78 11.53
C MET A 56 -12.99 -16.75 10.75
N ALA A 57 -11.87 -16.56 11.44
CA ALA A 57 -10.53 -16.64 10.87
C ALA A 57 -10.06 -18.08 10.59
N GLY A 58 -10.71 -19.09 11.16
CA GLY A 58 -10.22 -20.47 11.18
C GLY A 58 -9.03 -20.67 12.13
N PHE A 59 -8.88 -19.81 13.13
CA PHE A 59 -7.89 -19.94 14.21
C PHE A 59 -8.39 -20.86 15.34
N PRO A 60 -7.48 -21.38 16.17
CA PRO A 60 -7.85 -21.99 17.45
C PRO A 60 -8.69 -21.03 18.30
N LEU A 61 -9.73 -21.55 18.97
CA LEU A 61 -10.65 -20.71 19.75
C LEU A 61 -9.96 -19.85 20.82
N ASN A 62 -8.87 -20.37 21.40
CA ASN A 62 -8.07 -19.74 22.44
C ASN A 62 -6.82 -19.03 21.90
N GLU A 63 -6.73 -18.80 20.59
CA GLU A 63 -5.63 -18.03 20.00
C GLU A 63 -5.66 -16.60 20.53
N GLU A 64 -4.49 -16.13 20.99
CA GLU A 64 -4.31 -14.73 21.34
C GLU A 64 -4.25 -13.89 20.06
N ILE A 65 -5.15 -12.92 19.95
CA ILE A 65 -5.23 -12.00 18.80
C ILE A 65 -5.22 -10.56 19.27
N ASP A 66 -4.58 -9.69 18.49
CA ASP A 66 -4.61 -8.24 18.67
C ASP A 66 -5.62 -7.60 17.73
N LEU A 67 -6.32 -6.59 18.25
CA LEU A 67 -7.44 -5.95 17.59
C LEU A 67 -7.09 -4.49 17.28
N PHE A 68 -7.46 -4.05 16.10
CA PHE A 68 -7.23 -2.71 15.60
C PHE A 68 -8.47 -2.18 14.90
N GLU A 69 -8.71 -0.89 15.03
CA GLU A 69 -9.75 -0.15 14.32
C GLU A 69 -9.11 0.51 13.09
N GLU A 70 -9.69 0.26 11.91
CA GLU A 70 -9.38 1.05 10.72
C GLU A 70 -10.27 2.31 10.74
N ILE A 71 -9.67 3.46 11.02
CA ILE A 71 -10.40 4.74 11.08
C ILE A 71 -10.36 5.44 9.73
N LYS A 72 -9.19 5.39 9.07
CA LYS A 72 -8.96 6.11 7.82
C LYS A 72 -7.85 5.44 7.03
N PHE A 73 -8.08 5.27 5.73
CA PHE A 73 -7.07 4.73 4.82
C PHE A 73 -6.37 5.85 4.04
N GLU A 74 -7.13 6.76 3.42
CA GLU A 74 -6.59 7.88 2.61
C GLU A 74 -6.89 9.26 3.22
N PRO A 75 -5.97 10.25 3.15
CA PRO A 75 -4.65 10.22 2.52
C PRO A 75 -3.53 9.70 3.44
N ARG A 76 -3.88 9.36 4.68
CA ARG A 76 -2.96 8.76 5.66
C ARG A 76 -3.70 7.65 6.37
N VAL A 77 -3.01 6.53 6.50
CA VAL A 77 -3.45 5.41 7.31
C VAL A 77 -3.55 5.86 8.76
N LEU A 78 -4.72 5.68 9.34
CA LEU A 78 -4.96 5.80 10.76
C LEU A 78 -5.60 4.50 11.24
N CYS A 79 -4.78 3.72 11.93
CA CYS A 79 -5.18 2.49 12.57
C CYS A 79 -4.89 2.59 14.06
N LYS A 80 -5.88 2.28 14.91
CA LYS A 80 -5.73 2.37 16.37
C LYS A 80 -5.88 1.00 17.01
N SER A 81 -5.01 0.69 17.97
CA SER A 81 -5.20 -0.50 18.80
C SER A 81 -6.50 -0.39 19.61
N ILE A 82 -7.28 -1.45 19.63
CA ILE A 82 -8.49 -1.56 20.43
C ILE A 82 -8.13 -2.17 21.79
N ASP A 83 -8.46 -1.48 22.88
CA ASP A 83 -8.34 -2.06 24.22
C ASP A 83 -9.45 -3.09 24.45
N LYS A 84 -9.03 -4.35 24.61
CA LYS A 84 -9.92 -5.51 24.81
C LYS A 84 -10.73 -5.39 26.11
N LYS A 85 -10.28 -4.60 27.09
CA LYS A 85 -10.94 -4.43 28.40
C LYS A 85 -12.04 -3.38 28.38
N LEU A 86 -12.00 -2.44 27.45
CA LEU A 86 -12.99 -1.37 27.36
C LEU A 86 -14.21 -1.81 26.56
N PRO A 87 -15.43 -1.35 26.92
CA PRO A 87 -16.61 -1.58 26.10
C PRO A 87 -16.47 -0.93 24.71
N PHE A 88 -17.08 -1.52 23.67
CA PHE A 88 -17.03 -1.00 22.29
C PHE A 88 -17.42 0.49 22.21
N ARG A 89 -18.48 0.90 22.90
CA ARG A 89 -18.94 2.30 22.95
C ARG A 89 -17.91 3.25 23.57
N SER A 90 -17.16 2.78 24.57
CA SER A 90 -16.11 3.59 25.21
C SER A 90 -14.91 3.79 24.30
N SER A 91 -14.68 2.83 23.38
CA SER A 91 -13.68 2.91 22.32
C SER A 91 -14.13 3.72 21.11
N GLN A 92 -15.31 4.35 21.15
CA GLN A 92 -15.90 5.13 20.05
C GLN A 92 -16.22 4.31 18.80
N LEU A 93 -16.39 2.98 18.94
CA LEU A 93 -16.77 2.13 17.82
C LEU A 93 -18.26 2.27 17.50
N GLU A 94 -18.57 2.56 16.24
CA GLU A 94 -19.88 2.84 15.66
C GLU A 94 -20.26 1.83 14.56
N ASP A 95 -21.55 1.84 14.17
CA ASP A 95 -22.06 0.96 13.12
C ASP A 95 -21.37 1.22 11.78
N GLY A 96 -20.72 0.18 11.22
CA GLY A 96 -19.95 0.29 9.98
C GLY A 96 -18.43 0.31 10.19
N ASP A 97 -17.95 0.49 11.42
CA ASP A 97 -16.51 0.48 11.69
C ASP A 97 -15.88 -0.88 11.38
N ILE A 98 -14.63 -0.83 10.95
CA ILE A 98 -13.87 -1.99 10.52
C ILE A 98 -12.88 -2.38 11.60
N ILE A 99 -12.96 -3.65 12.03
CA ILE A 99 -12.00 -4.24 12.98
C ILE A 99 -11.02 -5.12 12.21
N CYS A 100 -9.76 -4.75 12.24
CA CYS A 100 -8.66 -5.56 11.77
C CYS A 100 -8.07 -6.35 12.94
N TYR A 101 -7.66 -7.59 12.70
CA TYR A 101 -7.02 -8.39 13.73
C TYR A 101 -5.96 -9.33 13.17
N GLN A 102 -4.99 -9.64 14.03
CA GLN A 102 -3.89 -10.55 13.73
C GLN A 102 -3.61 -11.42 14.95
N LYS A 103 -2.89 -12.52 14.76
CA LYS A 103 -2.33 -13.29 15.87
C LYS A 103 -1.34 -12.42 16.65
N SER A 104 -1.41 -12.47 17.97
CA SER A 104 -0.41 -11.81 18.82
C SER A 104 0.96 -12.40 18.54
N LEU A 105 1.96 -11.53 18.40
CA LEU A 105 3.33 -11.95 18.10
C LEU A 105 3.93 -12.61 19.35
N ASN A 106 4.14 -13.93 19.28
CA ASN A 106 5.08 -14.59 20.17
C ASN A 106 6.51 -14.22 19.75
N GLN A 107 7.49 -14.28 20.66
CA GLN A 107 8.87 -13.77 20.54
C GLN A 107 9.69 -14.19 19.30
N GLU A 108 9.16 -14.99 18.38
CA GLU A 108 9.76 -15.37 17.10
C GLU A 108 9.44 -14.32 16.00
N VAL A 109 9.98 -13.11 16.14
CA VAL A 109 9.67 -11.94 15.27
C VAL A 109 10.50 -11.90 13.97
N GLU A 110 11.28 -12.92 13.65
CA GLU A 110 12.39 -12.75 12.69
C GLU A 110 12.07 -12.89 11.19
N GLN A 111 10.81 -12.88 10.71
CA GLN A 111 10.57 -13.19 9.29
C GLN A 111 9.52 -12.41 8.51
N PHE A 112 8.97 -11.30 9.03
CA PHE A 112 7.98 -10.51 8.29
C PHE A 112 8.46 -9.07 8.04
N CYS A 113 8.27 -8.56 6.82
CA CYS A 113 8.64 -7.17 6.48
C CYS A 113 7.71 -6.18 7.18
N HIS A 114 6.46 -6.58 7.42
CA HIS A 114 5.44 -5.80 8.11
C HIS A 114 4.83 -6.61 9.27
N PRO A 115 5.31 -6.41 10.52
CA PRO A 115 4.97 -7.29 11.64
C PRO A 115 3.57 -7.06 12.22
N ASP A 116 2.98 -5.89 11.98
CA ASP A 116 1.67 -5.52 12.53
C ASP A 116 0.74 -4.86 11.50
N VAL A 117 -0.56 -4.82 11.86
CA VAL A 117 -1.63 -4.25 11.05
C VAL A 117 -1.33 -2.79 10.65
N PRO A 118 -0.96 -1.88 11.59
CA PRO A 118 -0.61 -0.52 11.20
C PRO A 118 0.53 -0.43 10.18
N SER A 119 1.62 -1.16 10.39
CA SER A 119 2.78 -1.18 9.50
C SER A 119 2.44 -1.74 8.12
N PHE A 120 1.59 -2.78 8.07
CA PHE A 120 1.14 -3.37 6.81
C PHE A 120 0.22 -2.42 6.03
N PHE A 121 -0.67 -1.70 6.71
CA PHE A 121 -1.49 -0.68 6.07
C PHE A 121 -0.64 0.48 5.55
N GLU A 122 0.34 0.93 6.32
CA GLU A 122 1.29 1.94 5.87
C GLU A 122 2.05 1.47 4.61
N TYR A 123 2.49 0.22 4.59
CA TYR A 123 3.08 -0.39 3.40
C TYR A 123 2.14 -0.37 2.19
N ILE A 124 0.89 -0.84 2.32
CA ILE A 124 -0.07 -0.84 1.21
C ILE A 124 -0.32 0.59 0.72
N ASN A 125 -0.55 1.52 1.63
CA ASN A 125 -0.83 2.91 1.29
C ASN A 125 0.35 3.58 0.55
N ASN A 126 1.57 3.20 0.92
CA ASN A 126 2.78 3.70 0.29
C ASN A 126 3.20 2.92 -0.96
N ARG A 127 2.64 1.73 -1.21
CA ARG A 127 2.98 0.90 -2.36
C ARG A 127 2.37 1.48 -3.64
N GLN A 128 3.24 1.72 -4.62
CA GLN A 128 2.87 2.14 -5.96
C GLN A 128 3.51 1.24 -7.00
N VAL A 129 2.68 0.69 -7.89
CA VAL A 129 3.17 0.03 -9.10
C VAL A 129 3.43 1.11 -10.15
N VAL A 130 4.69 1.29 -10.52
CA VAL A 130 5.12 2.26 -11.52
C VAL A 130 5.50 1.52 -12.79
N HIS A 131 4.86 1.88 -13.89
CA HIS A 131 5.17 1.36 -15.21
C HIS A 131 6.32 2.18 -15.80
N PHE A 132 7.33 1.48 -16.33
CA PHE A 132 8.49 2.05 -16.96
C PHE A 132 8.45 1.80 -18.46
N ARG A 133 8.68 2.84 -19.24
CA ARG A 133 8.86 2.77 -20.70
C ARG A 133 10.25 3.19 -21.09
N SER A 134 10.83 2.49 -22.04
CA SER A 134 12.01 2.99 -22.73
C SER A 134 11.65 4.18 -23.61
N LEU A 135 12.48 5.22 -23.63
CA LEU A 135 12.33 6.36 -24.52
C LEU A 135 12.34 5.96 -26.00
N ASP A 136 13.04 4.85 -26.35
CA ASP A 136 13.08 4.32 -27.71
C ASP A 136 11.73 3.71 -28.15
N LYS A 137 10.90 3.30 -27.19
CA LYS A 137 9.60 2.64 -27.39
C LYS A 137 8.53 3.24 -26.46
N PRO A 138 8.16 4.52 -26.64
CA PRO A 138 7.32 5.25 -25.67
C PRO A 138 5.86 4.79 -25.61
N LYS A 139 5.43 3.95 -26.57
CA LYS A 139 4.05 3.41 -26.65
C LYS A 139 3.90 2.09 -25.92
N ASP A 140 4.99 1.38 -25.66
CA ASP A 140 4.98 0.04 -25.10
C ASP A 140 5.44 0.11 -23.64
N ASP A 141 4.70 -0.55 -22.75
CA ASP A 141 5.17 -0.78 -21.39
C ASP A 141 6.33 -1.79 -21.46
N ASP A 142 7.50 -1.40 -20.94
CA ASP A 142 8.69 -2.25 -20.95
C ASP A 142 8.64 -3.20 -19.74
N PHE A 143 8.53 -2.62 -18.54
CA PHE A 143 8.33 -3.36 -17.30
C PHE A 143 7.62 -2.50 -16.25
N CYS A 144 7.26 -3.09 -15.12
CA CYS A 144 6.76 -2.37 -13.97
C CYS A 144 7.55 -2.73 -12.70
N LEU A 145 7.72 -1.76 -11.80
CA LEU A 145 8.31 -1.98 -10.49
C LEU A 145 7.34 -1.54 -9.40
N GLU A 146 7.37 -2.28 -8.29
CA GLU A 146 6.70 -1.88 -7.07
C GLU A 146 7.65 -1.00 -6.24
N LEU A 147 7.23 0.23 -6.01
CA LEU A 147 8.02 1.26 -5.34
C LEU A 147 7.21 1.86 -4.18
N SER A 148 7.90 2.46 -3.23
CA SER A 148 7.25 3.23 -2.16
C SER A 148 7.05 4.69 -2.60
N THR A 149 5.97 5.32 -2.16
CA THR A 149 5.75 6.78 -2.22
C THR A 149 6.89 7.59 -1.61
N HIS A 150 7.66 6.98 -0.71
CA HIS A 150 8.82 7.55 -0.04
C HIS A 150 10.15 7.23 -0.72
N CYS A 151 10.16 6.53 -1.85
CA CYS A 151 11.41 6.35 -2.61
C CYS A 151 11.92 7.69 -3.13
N THR A 152 13.21 7.94 -2.93
CA THR A 152 13.92 9.09 -3.52
C THR A 152 14.24 8.84 -4.99
N TYR A 153 14.69 9.86 -5.71
CA TYR A 153 15.16 9.69 -7.10
C TYR A 153 16.24 8.61 -7.21
N ASP A 154 17.18 8.59 -6.26
CA ASP A 154 18.31 7.65 -6.26
C ASP A 154 17.82 6.20 -6.05
N ASP A 155 16.86 5.98 -5.13
CA ASP A 155 16.27 4.65 -4.88
C ASP A 155 15.57 4.10 -6.13
N VAL A 156 14.82 4.95 -6.85
CA VAL A 156 14.11 4.56 -8.07
C VAL A 156 15.10 4.19 -9.17
N VAL A 157 16.12 5.02 -9.37
CA VAL A 157 17.12 4.80 -10.41
C VAL A 157 17.97 3.56 -10.14
N GLU A 158 18.32 3.29 -8.88
CA GLU A 158 19.01 2.05 -8.48
C GLU A 158 18.18 0.81 -8.77
N ARG A 159 16.89 0.81 -8.39
CA ARG A 159 15.94 -0.29 -8.68
C ARG A 159 15.78 -0.51 -10.19
N VAL A 160 15.68 0.56 -10.97
CA VAL A 160 15.62 0.48 -12.44
C VAL A 160 16.92 -0.09 -13.00
N ALA A 161 18.08 0.37 -12.53
CA ALA A 161 19.41 -0.10 -12.97
C ALA A 161 19.58 -1.61 -12.75
N GLN A 162 19.19 -2.08 -11.57
CA GLN A 162 19.21 -3.50 -11.22
C GLN A 162 18.31 -4.32 -12.15
N HIS A 163 17.11 -3.84 -12.48
CA HIS A 163 16.16 -4.54 -13.33
C HIS A 163 16.64 -4.67 -14.78
N ILE A 164 17.23 -3.61 -15.34
CA ILE A 164 17.72 -3.57 -16.73
C ILE A 164 19.18 -4.01 -16.90
N GLY A 165 19.86 -4.38 -15.80
CA GLY A 165 21.23 -4.89 -15.81
C GLY A 165 22.31 -3.83 -16.04
N ILE A 166 22.08 -2.56 -15.67
CA ILE A 166 23.07 -1.49 -15.76
C ILE A 166 23.83 -1.38 -14.42
N GLN A 167 25.16 -1.39 -14.47
CA GLN A 167 26.01 -1.29 -13.27
C GLN A 167 26.08 0.11 -12.65
N ASP A 168 25.91 1.15 -13.46
CA ASP A 168 26.02 2.54 -13.02
C ASP A 168 24.65 3.25 -13.13
N PRO A 169 23.95 3.44 -11.99
CA PRO A 169 22.63 4.08 -11.98
C PRO A 169 22.65 5.52 -12.53
N LEU A 170 23.79 6.23 -12.48
CA LEU A 170 23.90 7.59 -13.03
C LEU A 170 23.74 7.66 -14.55
N LYS A 171 23.80 6.50 -15.23
CA LYS A 171 23.48 6.38 -16.65
C LYS A 171 21.99 6.36 -16.93
N ILE A 172 21.12 6.42 -15.93
CA ILE A 172 19.68 6.43 -16.14
C ILE A 172 19.15 7.82 -15.88
N GLN A 173 18.43 8.33 -16.87
CA GLN A 173 17.69 9.58 -16.74
C GLN A 173 16.20 9.29 -16.83
N LEU A 174 15.45 9.79 -15.85
CA LEU A 174 14.01 9.66 -15.80
C LEU A 174 13.33 10.90 -16.38
N THR A 175 12.25 10.70 -17.12
CA THR A 175 11.31 11.75 -17.48
C THR A 175 9.89 11.32 -17.13
N SER A 176 9.07 12.30 -16.77
CA SER A 176 7.67 12.06 -16.48
C SER A 176 6.87 11.95 -17.77
N HIS A 177 5.76 11.22 -17.69
CA HIS A 177 4.80 11.13 -18.78
C HIS A 177 3.87 12.34 -18.82
N ASN A 178 3.41 12.73 -20.01
CA ASN A 178 2.28 13.64 -20.16
C ASN A 178 0.98 12.84 -20.26
N CYS A 179 0.11 12.96 -19.25
CA CYS A 179 -1.16 12.23 -19.20
C CYS A 179 -2.16 12.59 -20.30
N TYR A 180 -1.99 13.74 -20.97
CA TYR A 180 -2.87 14.18 -22.06
C TYR A 180 -2.36 13.74 -23.44
N SER A 181 -1.06 13.92 -23.72
CA SER A 181 -0.48 13.60 -25.04
C SER A 181 0.03 12.17 -25.17
N HIS A 182 0.09 11.45 -24.05
CA HIS A 182 0.74 10.15 -23.94
C HIS A 182 2.22 10.11 -24.38
N GLN A 183 2.90 11.26 -24.35
CA GLN A 183 4.31 11.38 -24.70
C GLN A 183 5.16 11.71 -23.48
N PRO A 184 6.46 11.34 -23.47
CA PRO A 184 7.40 11.78 -22.44
C PRO A 184 7.49 13.30 -22.42
N LYS A 185 7.60 13.90 -21.22
CA LYS A 185 7.86 15.33 -21.11
C LYS A 185 9.25 15.62 -21.66
N PRO A 186 9.43 16.75 -22.39
CA PRO A 186 10.70 17.10 -23.03
C PRO A 186 11.79 17.43 -22.02
N GLN A 187 11.42 17.87 -20.81
CA GLN A 187 12.35 18.16 -19.74
C GLN A 187 12.50 16.94 -18.83
N PRO A 188 13.70 16.34 -18.74
CA PRO A 188 13.94 15.25 -17.81
C PRO A 188 13.83 15.73 -16.36
N ILE A 189 13.50 14.80 -15.47
CA ILE A 189 13.52 15.05 -14.03
C ILE A 189 14.98 15.35 -13.65
N ARG A 190 15.21 16.47 -12.96
CA ARG A 190 16.55 16.85 -12.51
C ARG A 190 17.06 15.80 -11.53
N PHE A 191 18.35 15.48 -11.60
CA PHE A 191 19.01 14.61 -10.63
C PHE A 191 18.78 15.16 -9.22
N ARG A 192 18.17 14.35 -8.35
CA ARG A 192 17.73 14.76 -6.99
C ARG A 192 16.83 16.00 -6.94
N GLY A 193 16.17 16.31 -8.05
CA GLY A 193 15.27 17.47 -8.17
C GLY A 193 13.92 17.27 -7.51
N VAL A 194 13.63 16.05 -7.06
CA VAL A 194 12.43 15.71 -6.29
C VAL A 194 12.86 14.85 -5.10
N GLU A 195 12.41 15.22 -3.90
CA GLU A 195 12.74 14.49 -2.67
C GLU A 195 12.11 13.09 -2.64
N PHE A 196 10.87 12.95 -3.11
CA PHE A 196 10.13 11.68 -3.05
C PHE A 196 9.31 11.39 -4.31
N LEU A 197 9.11 10.11 -4.62
CA LEU A 197 8.28 9.64 -5.72
C LEU A 197 6.84 10.16 -5.62
N SER A 198 6.30 10.24 -4.40
CA SER A 198 4.99 10.85 -4.13
C SER A 198 4.86 12.23 -4.76
N LEU A 199 5.87 13.10 -4.65
CA LEU A 199 5.84 14.45 -5.25
C LEU A 199 5.92 14.42 -6.78
N THR A 200 6.52 13.39 -7.37
CA THR A 200 6.58 13.19 -8.83
C THR A 200 5.25 12.65 -9.37
N CYS A 201 4.61 11.73 -8.64
CA CYS A 201 3.37 11.07 -9.03
C CYS A 201 2.10 11.84 -8.60
N LEU A 202 2.13 12.66 -7.56
CA LEU A 202 0.99 13.47 -7.10
C LEU A 202 0.51 14.50 -8.14
N TYR A 203 1.41 14.96 -9.02
CA TYR A 203 1.04 15.92 -10.07
C TYR A 203 0.45 15.28 -11.32
N ILE A 204 0.44 13.95 -11.43
CA ILE A 204 0.03 13.27 -12.65
C ILE A 204 -0.72 11.99 -12.26
N THR A 205 -2.01 11.92 -12.56
CA THR A 205 -2.88 10.74 -12.39
C THR A 205 -2.40 9.47 -13.12
N THR A 206 -1.23 9.49 -13.77
CA THR A 206 -0.64 8.37 -14.49
C THR A 206 0.59 7.83 -13.77
N ARG A 207 0.51 6.55 -13.38
CA ARG A 207 1.59 5.76 -12.77
C ARG A 207 2.63 5.29 -13.81
N LEU A 208 3.12 6.23 -14.61
CA LEU A 208 3.99 5.93 -15.76
C LEU A 208 5.23 6.84 -15.75
N LEU A 209 6.41 6.23 -15.74
CA LEU A 209 7.70 6.87 -15.94
C LEU A 209 8.31 6.41 -17.27
N THR A 210 8.96 7.32 -17.98
CA THR A 210 9.79 6.97 -19.13
C THR A 210 11.25 7.13 -18.73
N TYR A 211 12.10 6.17 -19.08
CA TYR A 211 13.52 6.21 -18.78
C TYR A 211 14.33 6.12 -20.08
N CYS A 212 15.54 6.70 -20.05
CA CYS A 212 16.52 6.55 -21.12
C CYS A 212 17.84 6.10 -20.51
N THR A 213 18.49 5.13 -21.16
CA THR A 213 19.85 4.73 -20.83
C THR A 213 20.81 5.71 -21.51
N MET A 214 21.43 6.58 -20.74
CA MET A 214 22.54 7.42 -21.17
C MET A 214 23.71 6.52 -21.55
N LYS A 215 23.85 6.23 -22.85
CA LYS A 215 25.08 5.67 -23.43
C LYS A 215 26.17 6.74 -23.47
N LEU A 216 26.56 7.32 -22.32
CA LEU A 216 27.90 7.86 -22.15
C LEU A 216 28.77 6.60 -21.99
N TRP A 217 29.34 6.02 -23.05
CA TRP A 217 30.63 6.40 -23.60
C TRP A 217 30.77 6.15 -25.12
N THR A 218 29.69 5.82 -25.85
CA THR A 218 29.75 5.68 -27.33
C THR A 218 29.45 6.98 -28.09
N PHE A 219 29.17 8.09 -27.39
CA PHE A 219 28.83 9.38 -27.99
C PHE A 219 29.78 10.54 -27.62
N LEU A 220 30.99 10.24 -27.12
CA LEU A 220 32.06 11.25 -27.02
C LEU A 220 32.64 11.69 -28.39
N CYS A 221 32.06 11.25 -29.52
CA CYS A 221 32.58 11.63 -30.83
C CYS A 221 31.45 11.75 -31.87
N ARG A 222 30.67 12.84 -31.84
CA ARG A 222 29.96 13.28 -33.06
C ARG A 222 29.56 14.75 -33.16
N ASN A 223 29.97 15.63 -32.24
CA ASN A 223 29.73 17.08 -32.38
C ASN A 223 30.90 17.96 -31.87
N CYS A 224 32.14 17.61 -32.20
CA CYS A 224 33.14 18.64 -32.50
C CYS A 224 33.06 18.90 -34.01
N LYS A 225 32.30 19.93 -34.41
CA LYS A 225 32.47 20.54 -35.73
C LYS A 225 33.60 21.58 -35.61
N VAL A 226 34.61 21.42 -36.45
CA VAL A 226 35.42 22.53 -36.98
C VAL A 226 34.50 23.42 -37.81
#